data_AF-V4S4I9-F1
#
_entry.id   AF-V4S4I9-F1
#
_cell.length_a   1.000
_cell.length_b   1.000
_cell.length_c   1.000
_cell.angle_alpha   90.00
_cell.angle_beta   90.00
_cell.angle_gamma   90.00
#
_symmetry.space_group_name_H-M   'P 1'
#
loop_
_entity.id
_entity.type
_entity.pdbx_description
1 polymer ?
#
loop_
_entity_poly.entity_id
_entity_poly.type
_entity_poly.pdbx_seq_one_letter_code
_entity_poly.pdbx_strand_id
1 'polypeptide(L)'
;KLHIAITPVPGALVVNLGYMMQLITNDKFKSAYHKVLSKKEGSRISIGSFFMNNSCSRRYGPIKELLSEENPPLYPEITLKDIYNNQSSTEGLSALEKLKLERRGG
;
A
#
# COMPACT_ATOMS: atom_id res chain seq x y z
N LYS A 1 -7.97 -3.22 -14.99
CA LYS A 1 -7.18 -2.11 -14.40
C LYS A 1 -6.53 -1.35 -15.55
N LEU A 2 -6.73 -0.03 -15.64
CA LEU A 2 -6.01 0.82 -16.60
C LEU A 2 -4.54 0.91 -16.18
N HIS A 3 -3.61 0.90 -17.14
CA HIS A 3 -2.17 1.05 -16.90
C HIS A 3 -1.66 2.30 -17.60
N ILE A 4 -0.88 3.11 -16.89
CA ILE A 4 -0.26 4.33 -17.40
C ILE A 4 1.25 4.16 -17.32
N ALA A 5 1.96 4.47 -18.41
CA ALA A 5 3.41 4.42 -18.45
C ALA A 5 4.01 5.63 -17.73
N ILE A 6 5.01 5.38 -16.88
CA ILE A 6 5.77 6.43 -16.19
C ILE A 6 7.10 6.61 -16.92
N THR A 7 7.28 7.76 -17.57
CA THR A 7 8.52 8.10 -18.26
C THR A 7 9.60 8.49 -17.24
N PRO A 8 10.77 7.83 -17.24
CA PRO A 8 11.89 8.24 -16.39
C PRO A 8 12.36 9.65 -16.78
N VAL A 9 12.46 10.54 -15.80
CA VAL A 9 12.98 11.90 -15.98
C VAL A 9 14.36 11.97 -15.33
N PRO A 10 15.43 12.38 -16.05
CA PRO A 10 16.76 12.53 -15.47
C PRO A 10 16.74 13.42 -14.22
N GLY A 11 17.39 12.97 -13.14
CA GLY A 11 17.44 13.68 -11.87
C GLY A 11 16.18 13.59 -11.01
N ALA A 12 15.10 12.95 -11.48
CA ALA A 12 13.87 12.79 -10.71
C ALA A 12 13.79 11.42 -10.00
N LEU A 13 13.05 11.39 -8.89
CA LEU A 13 12.67 10.18 -8.20
C LEU A 13 11.16 9.93 -8.38
N VAL A 14 10.80 8.67 -8.61
CA VAL A 14 9.40 8.25 -8.54
C VAL A 14 9.11 7.86 -7.09
N VAL A 15 8.11 8.51 -6.49
CA VAL A 15 7.66 8.22 -5.12
C VAL A 15 6.28 7.57 -5.17
N ASN A 16 6.15 6.38 -4.61
CA ASN A 16 4.87 5.69 -4.45
C ASN A 16 4.51 5.54 -2.98
N LEU A 17 3.23 5.76 -2.67
CA LEU A 17 2.68 5.48 -1.34
C LEU A 17 2.32 3.99 -1.27
N GLY A 18 2.84 3.30 -0.26
CA GLY A 18 2.59 1.87 -0.04
C GLY A 18 1.39 1.60 0.88
N TYR A 19 1.13 0.32 1.15
CA TYR A 19 0.01 -0.14 1.98
C TYR A 19 0.00 0.47 3.39
N MET A 20 1.17 0.69 3.99
CA MET A 20 1.26 1.33 5.31
C MET A 20 0.67 2.74 5.32
N MET A 21 0.91 3.53 4.27
CA MET A 21 0.35 4.88 4.17
C MET A 21 -1.17 4.84 3.98
N GLN A 22 -1.66 3.90 3.16
CA GLN A 22 -3.10 3.71 2.97
C GLN A 22 -3.81 3.28 4.26
N LEU A 23 -3.20 2.38 5.04
CA LEU A 23 -3.69 1.92 6.34
C LEU A 23 -3.81 3.08 7.33
N ILE A 24 -2.71 3.78 7.59
CA ILE A 24 -2.68 4.79 8.66
C ILE A 24 -3.50 6.03 8.30
N THR A 25 -3.69 6.32 7.01
CA THR A 25 -4.53 7.44 6.56
C THR A 25 -5.99 7.09 6.38
N ASN A 26 -6.41 5.87 6.74
CA ASN A 26 -7.77 5.37 6.58
C ASN A 26 -8.28 5.57 5.15
N ASP A 27 -7.52 5.11 4.15
CA ASP A 27 -7.83 5.24 2.72
C ASP A 27 -7.82 6.68 2.14
N LYS A 28 -7.46 7.73 2.89
CA LYS A 28 -7.28 9.07 2.30
C LYS A 28 -6.20 9.08 1.23
N PHE A 29 -5.13 8.29 1.42
CA PHE A 29 -4.19 7.96 0.36
C PHE A 29 -4.36 6.51 -0.08
N LYS A 30 -4.21 6.26 -1.38
CA LYS A 30 -4.32 4.93 -1.97
C LYS A 30 -2.97 4.42 -2.43
N SER A 31 -2.68 3.18 -2.06
CA SER A 31 -1.47 2.50 -2.51
C SER A 31 -1.55 2.23 -4.01
N ALA A 32 -0.53 2.62 -4.75
CA ALA A 32 -0.51 2.46 -6.20
C ALA A 32 -0.13 1.03 -6.59
N TYR A 33 -0.96 0.39 -7.41
CA TYR A 33 -0.55 -0.83 -8.11
C TYR A 33 0.40 -0.45 -9.25
N HIS A 34 1.65 -0.91 -9.15
CA HIS A 34 2.67 -0.69 -10.16
C HIS A 34 3.22 -2.03 -10.65
N LYS A 35 3.63 -2.07 -11.92
CA LYS A 35 4.28 -3.23 -12.52
C LYS A 35 5.40 -2.77 -13.44
N VAL A 36 6.45 -3.57 -13.55
CA VAL A 36 7.53 -3.35 -14.52
C VAL A 36 7.30 -4.28 -15.70
N LEU A 37 7.32 -3.72 -16.91
CA LEU A 37 7.25 -4.51 -18.14
C LEU A 37 8.66 -4.71 -18.67
N SER A 38 9.03 -5.96 -18.95
CA SER A 38 10.27 -6.27 -19.65
C SER A 38 10.16 -5.87 -21.12
N LYS A 39 11.22 -5.28 -21.67
CA LYS A 39 11.33 -4.91 -23.08
C LYS A 39 12.55 -5.62 -23.69
N LYS A 40 12.51 -5.88 -25.00
CA LYS A 40 13.62 -6.51 -25.73
C LYS A 40 14.77 -5.56 -26.04
N GLU A 41 14.57 -4.25 -25.91
CA GLU A 41 15.51 -3.18 -26.33
C GLU A 41 16.70 -2.93 -25.39
N GLY A 42 16.91 -3.78 -24.39
CA GLY A 42 18.08 -3.73 -23.52
C GLY A 42 17.75 -3.74 -22.04
N SER A 43 18.79 -3.79 -21.22
CA SER A 43 18.68 -3.87 -19.75
C SER A 43 18.20 -2.55 -19.15
N ARG A 44 17.18 -2.62 -18.28
CA ARG A 44 16.76 -1.51 -17.42
C ARG A 44 17.12 -1.80 -15.98
N ILE A 45 17.88 -0.91 -15.35
CA ILE A 45 18.24 -0.98 -13.93
C ILE A 45 17.43 0.08 -13.16
N SER A 46 16.93 -0.29 -11.98
CA SER A 46 16.33 0.65 -11.03
C SER A 46 16.68 0.26 -9.60
N ILE A 47 16.92 1.25 -8.75
CA ILE A 47 17.17 1.08 -7.33
C ILE A 47 15.93 1.53 -6.58
N GLY A 48 15.39 0.66 -5.72
CA GLY A 48 14.26 0.97 -4.85
C GLY A 48 14.72 1.17 -3.41
N SER A 49 14.14 2.14 -2.72
CA SER A 49 14.30 2.33 -1.28
C SER A 49 12.93 2.35 -0.62
N PHE A 50 12.78 1.61 0.49
CA PHE A 50 11.52 1.44 1.19
C PHE A 50 11.65 1.99 2.61
N PHE A 51 10.83 3.00 2.94
CA PHE A 51 10.82 3.63 4.24
C PHE A 51 9.72 3.03 5.12
N MET A 52 10.11 2.12 6.00
CA MET A 52 9.21 1.40 6.91
C MET A 52 9.97 1.07 8.20
N ASN A 53 9.28 1.14 9.35
CA ASN A 53 9.83 0.62 10.60
C ASN A 53 9.75 -0.91 10.57
N ASN A 54 10.88 -1.60 10.72
CA ASN A 54 10.98 -3.06 10.60
C ASN A 54 10.53 -3.84 11.85
N SER A 55 9.94 -3.17 12.84
CA SER A 55 9.39 -3.85 14.01
C SER A 55 8.15 -4.66 13.66
N CYS A 56 8.29 -5.99 13.67
CA CYS A 56 7.19 -6.91 13.42
C CYS A 56 6.18 -7.01 14.57
N SER A 57 6.51 -6.52 15.77
CA SER A 57 5.61 -6.52 16.94
C SER A 57 4.81 -5.23 17.08
N ARG A 58 5.22 -4.15 16.41
CA ARG A 58 4.49 -2.88 16.45
C ARG A 58 3.15 -3.02 15.74
N ARG A 59 2.10 -2.56 16.41
CA ARG A 59 0.76 -2.41 15.84
C ARG A 59 0.62 -1.08 15.12
N TYR A 60 -0.06 -1.12 13.99
CA TYR A 60 -0.39 0.03 13.15
C TYR A 60 -1.87 -0.02 12.84
N GLY A 61 -2.53 1.12 12.92
CA GLY A 61 -3.92 1.30 12.50
C GLY A 61 -4.13 2.72 12.00
N PRO A 62 -5.37 3.06 11.66
CA PRO A 62 -5.73 4.43 11.29
C PRO A 62 -5.29 5.46 12.34
N ILE A 63 -4.76 6.59 11.88
CA ILE A 63 -4.45 7.75 12.73
C ILE A 63 -5.77 8.24 13.34
N LYS A 64 -5.84 8.29 14.67
CA LYS A 64 -7.08 8.53 15.41
C LYS A 64 -7.70 9.88 15.07
N GLU A 65 -6.86 10.89 14.85
CA GLU A 65 -7.23 12.25 14.50
C GLU A 65 -7.83 12.37 13.09
N LEU A 66 -7.71 11.33 12.25
CA LEU A 66 -8.37 11.28 10.94
C LEU A 66 -9.74 10.59 10.98
N LEU A 67 -10.14 10.03 12.13
CA LEU A 67 -11.39 9.31 12.32
C LEU A 67 -12.51 10.24 12.81
N SER A 68 -13.75 9.91 12.46
CA SER A 68 -14.98 10.59 12.89
C SER A 68 -16.16 9.62 12.75
N GLU A 69 -17.36 10.05 13.13
CA GLU A 69 -18.58 9.26 12.91
C GLU A 69 -18.83 9.03 11.41
N GLU A 70 -18.54 10.03 10.57
CA GLU A 70 -18.68 9.95 9.11
C GLU A 70 -17.49 9.24 8.43
N ASN A 71 -16.34 9.14 9.12
CA ASN A 71 -15.16 8.42 8.65
C ASN A 71 -14.68 7.40 9.71
N PRO A 72 -15.43 6.32 9.93
CA PRO A 72 -15.05 5.29 10.89
C PRO A 72 -13.80 4.53 10.41
N PRO A 73 -13.10 3.82 11.32
CA PRO A 73 -11.93 3.04 10.93
C PRO A 73 -12.31 1.96 9.93
N LEU A 74 -11.62 1.92 8.79
CA LEU A 74 -11.79 0.92 7.73
C LEU A 74 -10.92 -0.31 7.95
N TYR A 75 -9.94 -0.21 8.85
CA TYR A 75 -8.94 -1.23 9.11
C TYR A 75 -8.81 -1.47 10.61
N PRO A 76 -8.58 -2.73 11.05
CA PRO A 76 -8.17 -3.01 12.40
C PRO A 76 -6.72 -2.54 12.63
N GLU A 77 -6.30 -2.52 13.89
CA GLU A 77 -4.87 -2.45 14.18
C GLU A 77 -4.20 -3.79 13.85
N ILE A 78 -3.13 -3.74 13.05
CA ILE A 78 -2.41 -4.89 12.52
C ILE A 78 -0.90 -4.75 12.75
N THR A 79 -0.19 -5.87 12.70
CA THR A 79 1.27 -5.91 12.67
C THR A 79 1.79 -6.04 11.23
N LEU A 80 3.10 -5.80 11.03
CA LEU A 80 3.72 -6.14 9.74
C LEU A 80 3.62 -7.63 9.41
N LYS A 81 3.64 -8.50 10.44
CA LYS A 81 3.46 -9.95 10.24
C LYS A 81 2.11 -10.26 9.62
N ASP A 82 1.04 -9.57 10.04
CA ASP A 82 -0.29 -9.75 9.47
C ASP A 82 -0.34 -9.35 8.00
N ILE A 83 0.36 -8.28 7.62
CA ILE A 83 0.50 -7.87 6.22
C ILE A 83 1.23 -8.96 5.43
N TYR A 84 2.38 -9.46 5.90
CA TYR A 84 3.13 -10.51 5.21
C TYR A 84 2.34 -11.81 5.06
N ASN A 85 1.60 -12.22 6.10
CA ASN A 85 0.77 -13.42 6.05
C ASN A 85 -0.39 -13.31 5.05
N ASN A 86 -0.93 -12.10 4.86
CA ASN A 86 -2.03 -11.84 3.92
C ASN A 86 -1.57 -11.44 2.52
N GLN A 87 -0.27 -11.30 2.29
CA GLN A 87 0.29 -11.13 0.96
C GLN A 87 0.16 -12.45 0.17
N SER A 88 -0.91 -12.56 -0.60
CA SER A 88 -0.99 -13.54 -1.67
C SER A 88 -0.17 -13.04 -2.86
N SER A 89 0.72 -13.89 -3.36
CA SER A 89 1.44 -13.70 -4.63
C SER A 89 0.56 -13.94 -5.86
N THR A 90 -0.68 -14.41 -5.69
CA THR A 90 -1.54 -14.93 -6.77
C THR A 90 -2.84 -14.16 -6.98
N GLU A 91 -3.32 -13.39 -5.99
CA GLU A 91 -4.57 -12.65 -6.09
C GLU A 91 -4.32 -11.15 -6.31
N GLY A 92 -4.99 -10.57 -7.30
CA GLY A 92 -4.88 -9.14 -7.64
C GLY A 92 -5.47 -8.17 -6.59
N LEU A 93 -5.87 -8.68 -5.43
CA LEU A 93 -6.28 -7.93 -4.25
C LEU A 93 -5.05 -7.59 -3.41
N SER A 94 -4.93 -6.34 -3.01
CA SER A 94 -3.91 -5.94 -2.04
C SER A 94 -4.10 -6.71 -0.74
N ALA A 95 -3.01 -7.14 -0.09
CA ALA A 95 -3.05 -7.79 1.23
C ALA A 95 -3.88 -6.99 2.25
N LEU A 96 -3.94 -5.67 2.07
CA LEU A 96 -4.68 -4.75 2.91
C LEU A 96 -6.19 -4.77 2.66
N GLU A 97 -6.67 -5.08 1.44
CA GLU A 97 -8.11 -5.20 1.17
C GLU A 97 -8.74 -6.36 1.96
N LYS A 98 -8.00 -7.46 2.14
CA LYS A 98 -8.44 -8.62 2.94
C LYS A 98 -8.58 -8.31 4.43
N LEU A 99 -7.91 -7.25 4.89
CA LEU A 99 -7.90 -6.82 6.28
C LEU A 99 -8.94 -5.74 6.58
N LYS A 100 -9.73 -5.31 5.58
CA LYS A 100 -10.75 -4.28 5.82
C LYS A 100 -11.83 -4.80 6.76
N LEU A 101 -12.24 -3.94 7.68
CA LEU A 101 -13.40 -4.19 8.52
C LEU A 101 -14.65 -4.19 7.65
N GLU A 102 -15.54 -5.15 7.89
CA GLU A 102 -16.87 -5.12 7.29
C GLU A 102 -17.58 -3.84 7.71
N ARG A 103 -18.22 -3.16 6.75
CA ARG A 103 -19.12 -2.06 7.08
C ARG A 103 -20.27 -2.68 7.87
N ARG A 104 -20.35 -2.41 9.17
CA ARG A 104 -21.59 -2.65 9.92
C ARG A 104 -22.67 -1.82 9.24
N GLY A 105 -23.55 -2.49 8.51
CA GLY A 105 -24.72 -1.87 7.93
C GLY A 105 -25.55 -1.22 9.04
N GLY A 106 -25.95 0.03 8.82
CA GLY A 106 -27.04 0.66 9.55
C GLY A 106 -28.38 0.19 9.03
#